data_AF-I4AQK4-F1
#
_entry.id   AF-I4AQK4-F1
#
_cell.length_a   1.000
_cell.length_b   1.000
_cell.length_c   1.000
_cell.angle_alpha   90.00
_cell.angle_beta   90.00
_cell.angle_gamma   90.00
#
_symmetry.space_group_name_H-M   'P 1'
#
loop_
_entity.id
_entity.type
_entity.pdbx_description
1 polymer ?
#
loop_
_entity_poly.entity_id
_entity_poly.type
_entity_poly.pdbx_seq_one_letter_code
_entity_poly.pdbx_strand_id
1 'polypeptide(L)'
;MNKERLYDAFGELIYTLAMADGLIQAEELQALDRILKGHPWASQIKWSFDYEANKALDLQDVYKKALNTFAEHGQDKEYTYLIDILQEVAKASDRIDTQEQKMIERFQQDLRENFITEMERRKLV
;
A
#
# COMPACT_ATOMS: atom_id res chain seq x y z
N MET A 1 0.33 -17.86 -2.35
CA MET A 1 1.31 -16.94 -1.73
C MET A 1 1.11 -16.96 -0.21
N ASN A 2 2.13 -16.70 0.61
CA ASN A 2 1.97 -16.58 2.08
C ASN A 2 1.40 -15.19 2.45
N LYS A 3 0.55 -15.13 3.47
CA LYS A 3 -0.01 -13.88 4.00
C LYS A 3 1.06 -12.88 4.45
N GLU A 4 2.19 -13.35 4.97
CA GLU A 4 3.31 -12.47 5.35
C GLU A 4 3.77 -11.58 4.18
N ARG A 5 3.96 -12.15 2.99
CA ARG A 5 4.40 -11.40 1.80
C ARG A 5 3.35 -10.39 1.33
N LEU A 6 2.05 -10.69 1.53
CA LEU A 6 0.99 -9.73 1.25
C LEU A 6 1.09 -8.51 2.18
N TYR A 7 1.35 -8.74 3.47
CA TYR A 7 1.47 -7.65 4.45
C TYR A 7 2.81 -6.90 4.35
N ASP A 8 3.87 -7.54 3.84
CA ASP A 8 5.07 -6.82 3.39
C ASP A 8 4.73 -5.84 2.28
N ALA A 9 4.01 -6.30 1.25
CA ALA A 9 3.59 -5.40 0.17
C ALA A 9 2.65 -4.27 0.66
N PHE A 10 1.90 -4.49 1.75
CA PHE A 10 1.12 -3.41 2.38
C PHE A 10 2.06 -2.36 2.97
N GLY A 11 3.06 -2.76 3.73
CA GLY A 11 4.06 -1.84 4.30
C GLY A 11 4.81 -1.05 3.23
N GLU A 12 5.25 -1.74 2.17
CA GLU A 12 5.88 -1.14 0.99
C GLU A 12 5.00 -0.07 0.34
N LEU A 13 3.73 -0.38 0.08
CA LEU A 13 2.80 0.57 -0.55
C LEU A 13 2.50 1.77 0.35
N ILE A 14 2.27 1.55 1.65
CA ILE A 14 2.01 2.63 2.61
C ILE A 14 3.22 3.57 2.69
N TYR A 15 4.43 3.02 2.69
CA TYR A 15 5.66 3.84 2.62
C TYR A 15 5.71 4.67 1.34
N THR A 16 5.40 4.06 0.20
CA THR A 16 5.44 4.78 -1.07
C THR A 16 4.42 5.92 -1.13
N LEU A 17 3.24 5.70 -0.52
CA LEU A 17 2.21 6.73 -0.37
C LEU A 17 2.73 7.90 0.47
N ALA A 18 3.21 7.62 1.68
CA ALA A 18 3.65 8.67 2.61
C ALA A 18 4.90 9.42 2.13
N MET A 19 5.63 8.89 1.14
CA MET A 19 6.76 9.56 0.48
C MET A 19 6.38 10.22 -0.85
N ALA A 20 5.11 10.20 -1.27
CA ALA A 20 4.70 10.68 -2.58
C ALA A 20 4.96 12.18 -2.80
N ASP A 21 4.91 12.97 -1.72
CA ASP A 21 5.23 14.41 -1.70
C ASP A 21 6.73 14.70 -1.44
N GLY A 22 7.53 13.66 -1.19
CA GLY A 22 8.96 13.72 -0.92
C GLY A 22 9.33 13.75 0.56
N LEU A 23 8.38 13.76 1.50
CA LEU A 23 8.67 13.71 2.93
C LEU A 23 7.50 13.12 3.75
N ILE A 24 7.78 12.05 4.49
CA ILE A 24 6.84 11.50 5.47
C ILE A 24 6.55 12.51 6.58
N GLN A 25 5.28 12.82 6.79
CA GLN A 25 4.83 13.75 7.83
C GLN A 25 4.60 13.02 9.16
N ALA A 26 4.76 13.72 10.28
CA ALA A 26 4.66 13.10 11.61
C ALA A 26 3.22 12.62 11.90
N GLU A 27 2.24 13.33 11.36
CA GLU A 27 0.82 13.06 11.46
C GLU A 27 0.43 11.77 10.73
N GLU A 28 0.99 11.52 9.54
CA GLU A 28 0.85 10.28 8.78
C GLU A 28 1.36 9.08 9.56
N LEU A 29 2.54 9.21 10.19
CA LEU A 29 3.12 8.16 11.04
C LEU A 29 2.23 7.86 12.25
N GLN A 30 1.74 8.90 12.92
CA GLN A 30 0.84 8.73 14.07
C GLN A 30 -0.49 8.09 13.68
N ALA A 31 -1.04 8.46 12.52
CA ALA A 31 -2.24 7.85 11.99
C ALA A 31 -2.02 6.37 11.67
N LEU A 32 -0.92 6.03 10.98
CA LEU A 32 -0.55 4.66 10.69
C LEU A 32 -0.43 3.82 11.97
N ASP A 33 0.32 4.30 12.97
CA ASP A 33 0.47 3.61 14.26
C ASP A 33 -0.87 3.41 14.97
N ARG A 34 -1.77 4.40 14.90
CA ARG A 34 -3.11 4.31 15.49
C ARG A 34 -3.98 3.28 14.79
N ILE A 35 -3.96 3.23 13.45
CA ILE A 35 -4.78 2.32 12.66
C ILE A 35 -4.29 0.88 12.82
N LEU A 36 -2.96 0.69 12.87
CA LEU A 36 -2.38 -0.62 13.03
C LEU A 36 -2.56 -1.18 14.46
N LYS A 37 -2.83 -0.35 15.47
CA LYS A 37 -3.10 -0.86 16.84
C LYS A 37 -4.25 -1.86 16.86
N GLY A 38 -3.94 -3.10 17.21
CA GLY A 38 -4.91 -4.18 17.34
C GLY A 38 -5.12 -5.02 16.08
N HIS A 39 -4.46 -4.69 14.96
CA HIS A 39 -4.50 -5.55 13.78
C HIS A 39 -3.53 -6.75 13.96
N PRO A 40 -3.94 -8.01 13.66
CA PRO A 40 -3.08 -9.18 13.84
C PRO A 40 -1.75 -9.12 13.08
N TRP A 41 -1.71 -8.32 12.01
CA TRP A 41 -0.56 -8.16 11.11
C TRP A 41 0.12 -6.79 11.22
N ALA A 42 -0.28 -6.00 12.22
CA ALA A 42 0.29 -4.67 12.48
C ALA A 42 1.81 -4.66 12.50
N SER A 43 2.41 -5.63 13.19
CA SER A 43 3.86 -5.73 13.34
C SER A 43 4.56 -5.98 12.02
N GLN A 44 3.98 -6.79 11.12
CA GLN A 44 4.59 -7.07 9.82
C GLN A 44 4.53 -5.85 8.91
N ILE A 45 3.35 -5.21 8.83
CA ILE A 45 3.16 -4.00 8.02
C ILE A 45 4.11 -2.90 8.49
N LYS A 46 4.19 -2.68 9.81
CA LYS A 46 5.08 -1.66 10.40
C LYS A 46 6.55 -1.97 10.14
N TRP A 47 6.95 -3.23 10.30
CA TRP A 47 8.32 -3.65 10.03
C TRP A 47 8.74 -3.38 8.58
N SER A 48 7.89 -3.75 7.62
CA SER A 48 8.15 -3.52 6.20
C SER A 48 8.22 -2.03 5.86
N PHE A 49 7.27 -1.24 6.37
CA PHE A 49 7.28 0.22 6.22
C PHE A 49 8.60 0.83 6.73
N ASP A 50 8.99 0.48 7.96
CA ASP A 50 10.22 1.01 8.59
C ASP A 50 11.47 0.57 7.83
N TYR A 51 11.49 -0.66 7.33
CA TYR A 51 12.60 -1.17 6.54
C TYR A 51 12.81 -0.36 5.26
N GLU A 52 11.75 -0.04 4.52
CA GLU A 52 11.83 0.75 3.29
C GLU A 52 12.24 2.21 3.58
N ALA A 53 11.69 2.81 4.65
CA ALA A 53 12.07 4.15 5.11
C ALA A 53 13.56 4.28 5.46
N ASN A 54 14.19 3.20 5.93
CA ASN A 54 15.62 3.19 6.28
C ASN A 54 16.55 2.87 5.09
N LYS A 55 16.04 2.31 3.99
CA LYS A 55 16.88 1.84 2.88
C LYS A 55 17.07 2.84 1.73
N ALA A 56 16.29 3.93 1.69
CA ALA A 56 16.34 4.93 0.62
C ALA A 56 16.28 4.32 -0.79
N LEU A 57 15.46 3.28 -0.97
CA LEU A 57 15.23 2.66 -2.27
C LEU A 57 14.41 3.58 -3.19
N ASP A 58 14.52 3.35 -4.50
CA ASP A 58 13.72 4.07 -5.49
C ASP A 58 12.22 3.78 -5.25
N LEU A 59 11.45 4.84 -5.03
CA LEU A 59 10.02 4.74 -4.72
C LEU A 59 9.22 4.01 -5.81
N GLN A 60 9.58 4.17 -7.08
CA GLN A 60 8.88 3.46 -8.16
C GLN A 60 9.14 1.96 -8.12
N ASP A 61 10.35 1.54 -7.72
CA ASP A 61 10.68 0.13 -7.62
C ASP A 61 9.96 -0.53 -6.45
N VAL A 62 9.84 0.16 -5.31
CA VAL A 62 9.05 -0.30 -4.16
C VAL A 62 7.57 -0.42 -4.55
N TYR A 63 7.01 0.58 -5.23
CA TYR A 63 5.62 0.55 -5.72
C TYR A 63 5.37 -0.64 -6.66
N LYS A 64 6.24 -0.82 -7.68
CA LYS A 64 6.11 -1.93 -8.64
C LYS A 64 6.22 -3.28 -7.96
N LYS A 65 7.10 -3.43 -6.97
CA LYS A 65 7.26 -4.65 -6.18
C LYS A 65 5.98 -4.99 -5.41
N ALA A 66 5.36 -4.00 -4.78
CA ALA A 66 4.08 -4.18 -4.10
C ALA A 66 2.98 -4.60 -5.09
N LEU A 67 2.84 -3.91 -6.23
CA LEU A 67 1.87 -4.26 -7.28
C LEU A 67 2.05 -5.68 -7.83
N ASN A 68 3.29 -6.08 -8.10
CA ASN A 68 3.58 -7.45 -8.56
C ASN A 68 3.16 -8.48 -7.52
N THR A 69 3.38 -8.18 -6.24
CA THR A 69 2.95 -9.05 -5.14
C THR A 69 1.42 -9.16 -5.08
N PHE A 70 0.68 -8.07 -5.28
CA PHE A 70 -0.78 -8.11 -5.36
C PHE A 70 -1.28 -8.88 -6.59
N ALA A 71 -0.63 -8.72 -7.74
CA ALA A 71 -0.95 -9.46 -8.95
C ALA A 71 -0.72 -10.97 -8.78
N GLU A 72 0.39 -11.37 -8.15
CA GLU A 72 0.71 -12.77 -7.85
C GLU A 72 -0.24 -13.39 -6.81
N HIS A 73 -0.73 -12.59 -5.86
CA HIS A 73 -1.68 -13.02 -4.85
C HIS A 73 -3.09 -13.20 -5.41
N GLY A 74 -3.47 -12.34 -6.36
CA GLY A 74 -4.83 -12.27 -6.92
C GLY A 74 -5.80 -11.59 -5.96
N GLN A 75 -7.11 -11.80 -6.18
CA GLN A 75 -8.19 -11.18 -5.41
C GLN A 75 -8.16 -11.55 -3.92
N ASP A 76 -8.18 -10.53 -3.06
CA ASP A 76 -8.29 -10.69 -1.60
C ASP A 76 -9.14 -9.55 -1.00
N LYS A 77 -9.95 -9.89 0.02
CA LYS A 77 -10.75 -8.92 0.78
C LYS A 77 -9.88 -7.96 1.60
N GLU A 78 -8.65 -8.34 1.90
CA GLU A 78 -7.70 -7.53 2.68
C GLU A 78 -7.31 -6.23 1.92
N TYR A 79 -7.50 -6.16 0.61
CA TYR A 79 -7.25 -4.93 -0.15
C TYR A 79 -8.21 -3.80 0.21
N THR A 80 -9.44 -4.11 0.65
CA THR A 80 -10.36 -3.08 1.15
C THR A 80 -9.78 -2.43 2.40
N TYR A 81 -9.24 -3.25 3.31
CA TYR A 81 -8.57 -2.75 4.51
C TYR A 81 -7.32 -1.92 4.19
N LEU A 82 -6.52 -2.34 3.20
CA LEU A 82 -5.39 -1.55 2.73
C LEU A 82 -5.82 -0.18 2.20
N ILE A 83 -6.86 -0.12 1.37
CA ILE A 83 -7.40 1.14 0.85
C ILE A 83 -7.84 2.06 1.99
N ASP A 84 -8.51 1.51 3.02
CA ASP A 84 -8.93 2.28 4.19
C ASP A 84 -7.71 2.85 4.94
N ILE A 85 -6.64 2.07 5.13
CA ILE A 85 -5.39 2.55 5.72
C ILE A 85 -4.81 3.70 4.91
N LEU A 86 -4.66 3.53 3.59
CA LEU A 86 -4.07 4.55 2.71
C LEU A 86 -4.85 5.87 2.77
N GLN A 87 -6.19 5.79 2.77
CA GLN A 87 -7.04 6.96 2.88
C GLN A 87 -6.90 7.67 4.23
N GLU A 88 -6.84 6.93 5.32
CA GLU A 88 -6.73 7.53 6.66
C GLU A 88 -5.32 8.09 6.92
N VAL A 89 -4.28 7.50 6.33
CA VAL A 89 -2.92 8.06 6.36
C VAL A 89 -2.87 9.37 5.57
N ALA A 90 -3.33 9.39 4.32
CA ALA A 90 -3.33 10.60 3.48
C ALA A 90 -4.22 11.73 4.01
N LYS A 91 -5.24 11.44 4.82
CA LYS A 91 -6.08 12.46 5.48
C LYS A 91 -5.48 12.99 6.78
N ALA A 92 -4.46 12.34 7.32
CA ALA A 92 -3.90 12.70 8.62
C ALA A 92 -3.10 13.99 8.55
N SER A 93 -2.54 14.31 7.40
CA SER A 93 -1.86 15.57 7.14
C SER A 93 -2.84 16.67 6.75
N ASP A 94 -2.68 17.86 7.35
CA ASP A 94 -3.44 19.08 6.98
C ASP A 94 -3.08 19.57 5.56
N ARG A 95 -2.02 19.01 4.98
CA ARG A 95 -1.74 19.06 3.56
C ARG A 95 -2.48 17.89 2.92
N ILE A 96 -3.73 18.09 2.48
CA ILE A 96 -4.30 17.15 1.51
C ILE A 96 -3.43 17.27 0.26
N ASP A 97 -2.39 16.44 0.17
CA ASP A 97 -1.49 16.49 -0.97
C ASP A 97 -2.17 15.81 -2.13
N THR A 98 -2.39 16.58 -3.19
CA THR A 98 -2.88 16.09 -4.47
C THR A 98 -2.08 14.89 -5.00
N GLN A 99 -0.84 14.68 -4.57
CA GLN A 99 0.00 13.55 -4.99
C GLN A 99 -0.36 12.24 -4.30
N GLU A 100 -0.60 12.25 -2.99
CA GLU A 100 -1.02 11.05 -2.25
C GLU A 100 -2.38 10.57 -2.75
N GLN A 101 -3.32 11.50 -2.93
CA GLN A 101 -4.64 11.19 -3.47
C GLN A 101 -4.55 10.62 -4.90
N LYS A 102 -3.71 11.19 -5.77
CA LYS A 102 -3.44 10.64 -7.11
C LYS A 102 -2.82 9.25 -7.03
N MET A 103 -1.93 8.99 -6.07
CA MET A 103 -1.34 7.67 -5.89
C MET A 103 -2.39 6.65 -5.44
N ILE A 104 -3.30 7.01 -4.53
CA ILE A 104 -4.43 6.15 -4.12
C ILE A 104 -5.32 5.84 -5.31
N GLU A 105 -5.71 6.85 -6.10
CA GLU A 105 -6.54 6.67 -7.29
C GLU A 105 -5.86 5.77 -8.32
N ARG A 106 -4.57 5.99 -8.56
CA ARG A 106 -3.75 5.15 -9.44
C ARG A 106 -3.69 3.71 -8.91
N PHE A 107 -3.44 3.51 -7.63
CA PHE A 107 -3.40 2.17 -7.03
C PHE A 107 -4.73 1.44 -7.18
N GLN A 108 -5.85 2.12 -6.91
CA GLN A 108 -7.19 1.55 -7.11
C GLN A 108 -7.47 1.23 -8.58
N GLN A 109 -6.96 2.03 -9.52
CA GLN A 109 -7.02 1.73 -10.95
C GLN A 109 -6.17 0.50 -11.29
N ASP A 110 -4.90 0.46 -10.86
CA ASP A 110 -3.96 -0.64 -11.11
C ASP A 110 -4.51 -1.98 -10.57
N LEU A 111 -5.10 -1.98 -9.36
CA LEU A 111 -5.79 -3.16 -8.81
C LEU A 111 -6.95 -3.61 -9.68
N ARG A 112 -7.82 -2.69 -10.12
CA ARG A 112 -8.98 -2.99 -10.97
C ARG A 112 -8.54 -3.57 -12.31
N GLU A 113 -7.54 -2.97 -12.94
CA GLU A 113 -7.00 -3.44 -14.23
C GLU A 113 -6.37 -4.82 -14.09
N ASN A 114 -5.61 -5.07 -13.02
CA ASN A 114 -5.09 -6.41 -12.73
C ASN A 114 -6.21 -7.44 -12.56
N PHE A 115 -7.27 -7.10 -11.82
CA PHE A 115 -8.40 -8.01 -11.64
C PHE A 115 -9.13 -8.31 -12.96
N ILE A 116 -9.36 -7.31 -13.80
CA ILE A 116 -9.98 -7.50 -15.12
C ILE A 116 -9.10 -8.41 -15.98
N THR A 117 -7.79 -8.13 -16.03
CA THR A 117 -6.82 -8.90 -16.82
C THR A 117 -6.75 -10.35 -16.36
N GLU A 118 -6.74 -10.61 -15.04
CA GLU A 118 -6.80 -11.96 -14.50
C GLU A 118 -8.11 -12.67 -14.88
N MET A 119 -9.26 -11.98 -14.79
CA MET A 119 -10.55 -12.55 -15.15
C MET A 119 -10.61 -12.93 -16.64
N GLU A 120 -10.08 -12.10 -17.52
CA GLU A 120 -9.98 -12.38 -18.96
C GLU A 120 -9.06 -13.58 -19.23
N ARG A 121 -7.89 -13.62 -18.57
CA ARG A 121 -6.95 -14.75 -18.69
C ARG A 121 -7.59 -16.07 -18.29
N ARG A 122 -8.43 -16.09 -17.23
CA ARG A 122 -9.13 -17.30 -16.75
C ARG A 122 -10.30 -17.72 -17.64
N LYS A 123 -10.92 -16.81 -18.41
CA LYS A 123 -11.99 -17.13 -19.38
C LYS A 123 -11.46 -17.74 -20.69
N LEU A 124 -10.16 -17.61 -20.94
CA LEU A 124 -9.48 -18.12 -22.14
C LEU A 124 -8.87 -19.53 -21.94
N VAL A 125 -9.06 -20.14 -20.77
CA VAL A 125 -8.57 -21.48 -20.40
C VAL A 125 -9.74 -22.45 -20.22
#